data_AF-H0S8T7-F1
#
_entry.id   AF-H0S8T7-F1
#
_cell.length_a   1.000
_cell.length_b   1.000
_cell.length_c   1.000
_cell.angle_alpha   90.00
_cell.angle_beta   90.00
_cell.angle_gamma   90.00
#
_symmetry.space_group_name_H-M   'P 1'
#
loop_
_entity.id
_entity.type
_entity.pdbx_description
1 polymer ?
#
loop_
_entity_poly.entity_id
_entity_poly.type
_entity_poly.pdbx_seq_one_letter_code
_entity_poly.pdbx_strand_id
1 'polypeptide(L)'
;MLIIVVRRGLLALAATGLLNVSLLLRAASACSLIDVNNSTARAVVVAQAWWLASALVAAAIVLVEISRKGRSLLVVAAPLLAASHPAWWIEPRYAPDCTFANVEASQLVFAVLCAMLCYQLLRAWQSAVRSRRSGSTGAVR
;
A
#
# COMPACT_ATOMS: atom_id res chain seq x y z
N MET A 1 5.26 1.58 27.78
CA MET A 1 4.75 0.56 26.82
C MET A 1 3.49 1.00 26.07
N LEU A 2 2.49 1.61 26.73
CA LEU A 2 1.27 2.14 26.09
C LEU A 2 1.58 3.17 24.97
N ILE A 3 2.57 4.04 25.20
CA ILE A 3 3.01 5.09 24.27
C ILE A 3 3.54 4.53 22.93
N ILE A 4 4.17 3.36 22.93
CA ILE A 4 4.72 2.72 21.72
C ILE A 4 3.59 2.10 20.88
N VAL A 5 2.57 1.56 21.54
CA VAL A 5 1.40 0.96 20.88
C VAL A 5 0.47 2.03 20.31
N VAL A 6 0.23 3.12 21.06
CA VAL A 6 -0.56 4.26 20.60
C VAL A 6 0.15 4.98 19.45
N ARG A 7 1.47 5.22 19.52
CA ARG A 7 2.23 5.78 18.38
C ARG A 7 2.12 4.93 17.11
N ARG A 8 2.14 3.60 17.24
CA ARG A 8 2.09 2.68 16.09
C ARG A 8 0.69 2.50 15.50
N GLY A 9 -0.35 2.55 16.34
CA GLY A 9 -1.75 2.58 15.88
C GLY A 9 -2.12 3.89 15.20
N LEU A 10 -1.64 5.02 15.75
CA LEU A 10 -1.81 6.34 15.14
C LEU A 10 -1.05 6.47 13.82
N LEU A 11 0.14 5.88 13.71
CA LEU A 11 0.90 5.79 12.45
C LEU A 11 0.20 4.97 11.38
N ALA A 12 -0.46 3.87 11.75
CA ALA A 12 -1.22 3.05 10.80
C ALA A 12 -2.46 3.78 10.28
N LEU A 13 -3.22 4.43 11.18
CA LEU A 13 -4.39 5.24 10.82
C LEU A 13 -4.02 6.49 10.01
N ALA A 14 -2.95 7.18 10.40
CA ALA A 14 -2.43 8.33 9.66
C ALA A 14 -1.89 7.90 8.29
N ALA A 15 -1.23 6.75 8.17
CA ALA A 15 -0.78 6.22 6.89
C ALA A 15 -1.97 5.88 5.97
N THR A 16 -3.02 5.22 6.46
CA THR A 16 -4.24 4.96 5.67
C THR A 16 -5.01 6.23 5.30
N GLY A 17 -5.04 7.23 6.19
CA GLY A 17 -5.67 8.52 5.92
C GLY A 17 -4.90 9.36 4.89
N LEU A 18 -3.57 9.45 5.03
CA LEU A 18 -2.70 10.11 4.05
C LEU A 18 -2.73 9.40 2.71
N LEU A 19 -2.81 8.07 2.69
CA LEU A 19 -2.98 7.30 1.47
C LEU A 19 -4.23 7.71 0.71
N ASN A 20 -5.37 7.76 1.38
CA ASN A 20 -6.67 8.06 0.78
C ASN A 20 -6.73 9.50 0.24
N VAL A 21 -6.15 10.45 0.98
CA VAL A 21 -6.07 11.85 0.55
C VAL A 21 -5.09 12.01 -0.62
N SER A 22 -3.97 11.29 -0.61
CA SER A 22 -2.99 11.30 -1.71
C SER A 22 -3.52 10.64 -3.00
N LEU A 23 -4.39 9.63 -2.85
CA LEU A 23 -5.08 8.94 -3.94
C LEU A 23 -6.00 9.88 -4.70
N LEU A 24 -6.82 10.65 -3.97
CA LEU A 24 -7.75 11.61 -4.56
C LEU A 24 -7.06 12.82 -5.21
N LEU A 25 -6.06 13.42 -4.55
CA LEU A 25 -5.44 14.65 -5.06
C LEU A 25 -4.62 14.43 -6.36
N ARG A 26 -4.07 13.23 -6.58
CA ARG A 26 -3.26 12.92 -7.77
C ARG A 26 -4.06 12.55 -9.02
N ALA A 27 -5.28 12.01 -8.86
CA ALA A 27 -6.16 11.76 -10.00
C ALA A 27 -6.65 13.08 -10.60
N ALA A 28 -7.00 14.06 -9.75
CA ALA A 28 -7.44 15.39 -10.18
C ALA A 28 -6.35 16.17 -10.94
N SER A 29 -5.06 15.96 -10.64
CA SER A 29 -3.98 16.68 -11.33
C SER A 29 -3.73 16.23 -12.77
N ALA A 30 -4.25 15.07 -13.17
CA ALA A 30 -4.12 14.51 -14.53
C ALA A 30 -5.28 14.89 -15.47
N CYS A 31 -6.38 15.47 -14.96
CA CYS A 31 -7.53 15.84 -15.79
C CYS A 31 -7.41 17.28 -16.30
N SER A 32 -7.34 17.42 -17.63
CA SER A 32 -7.61 18.68 -18.34
C SER A 32 -8.37 18.38 -19.63
N LEU A 33 -9.63 18.81 -19.71
CA LEU A 33 -10.48 18.67 -20.90
C LEU A 33 -10.02 19.57 -22.08
N ILE A 34 -9.13 20.53 -21.82
CA ILE A 34 -8.66 21.51 -22.81
C ILE A 34 -7.43 20.99 -23.58
N ASP A 35 -6.64 20.11 -22.97
CA ASP A 35 -5.37 19.63 -23.52
C ASP A 35 -5.18 18.14 -23.22
N VAL A 36 -5.60 17.31 -24.19
CA VAL A 36 -5.54 15.84 -24.10
C VAL A 36 -4.09 15.34 -24.05
N ASN A 37 -3.18 15.98 -24.78
CA ASN A 37 -1.77 15.58 -24.82
C ASN A 37 -1.09 15.81 -23.47
N ASN A 38 -1.29 16.98 -22.87
CA ASN A 38 -0.76 17.29 -21.54
C ASN A 38 -1.41 16.42 -20.46
N SER A 39 -2.72 16.15 -20.55
CA SER A 39 -3.41 15.25 -19.61
C SER A 39 -2.86 13.83 -19.66
N THR A 40 -2.61 13.30 -20.86
CA THR A 40 -2.03 11.97 -21.06
C THR A 40 -0.60 11.90 -20.49
N ALA A 41 0.22 12.91 -20.74
CA ALA A 41 1.58 12.99 -20.17
C ALA A 41 1.55 13.02 -18.63
N ARG A 42 0.64 13.80 -18.03
CA ARG A 42 0.46 13.83 -16.57
C ARG A 42 -0.04 12.50 -16.01
N ALA A 43 -0.93 11.80 -16.71
CA ALA A 43 -1.40 10.49 -16.30
C ALA A 43 -0.27 9.46 -16.24
N VAL A 44 0.69 9.50 -17.18
CA VAL A 44 1.91 8.66 -17.12
C VAL A 44 2.73 8.95 -15.87
N VAL A 45 3.00 10.23 -15.58
CA VAL A 45 3.75 10.63 -14.38
C VAL A 45 3.05 10.18 -13.10
N VAL A 46 1.72 10.32 -13.04
CA VAL A 46 0.92 9.87 -11.90
C VAL A 46 0.98 8.34 -11.74
N ALA A 47 0.85 7.57 -12.83
CA ALA A 47 0.97 6.11 -12.81
C ALA A 47 2.37 5.66 -12.34
N GLN A 48 3.43 6.36 -12.76
CA GLN A 48 4.80 6.11 -12.27
C GLN A 48 4.96 6.42 -10.77
N ALA A 49 4.31 7.48 -10.27
CA ALA A 49 4.32 7.77 -8.84
C ALA A 49 3.64 6.65 -8.02
N TRP A 50 2.55 6.06 -8.53
CA TRP A 50 1.91 4.88 -7.93
C TRP A 50 2.79 3.64 -7.97
N TRP A 51 3.56 3.46 -9.03
CA TRP A 51 4.52 2.36 -9.11
C TRP A 51 5.59 2.46 -8.02
N LEU A 52 6.21 3.64 -7.85
CA LEU A 52 7.19 3.87 -6.78
C LEU A 52 6.59 3.63 -5.39
N ALA A 53 5.36 4.13 -5.16
CA ALA A 53 4.67 3.91 -3.89
C ALA A 53 4.40 2.42 -3.64
N SER A 54 3.95 1.68 -4.66
CA SER A 54 3.74 0.23 -4.59
C SER A 54 5.02 -0.53 -4.28
N ALA A 55 6.13 -0.18 -4.92
CA ALA A 55 7.44 -0.79 -4.66
C ALA A 55 7.89 -0.59 -3.21
N LEU A 56 7.70 0.62 -2.66
CA LEU A 56 8.02 0.92 -1.26
C LEU A 56 7.16 0.10 -0.28
N VAL A 57 5.86 -0.02 -0.55
CA VAL A 57 4.95 -0.84 0.29
C VAL A 57 5.32 -2.31 0.21
N ALA A 58 5.62 -2.83 -0.98
CA ALA A 58 6.06 -4.21 -1.16
C ALA A 58 7.37 -4.49 -0.40
N ALA A 59 8.35 -3.57 -0.46
CA ALA A 59 9.59 -3.66 0.31
C ALA A 59 9.32 -3.68 1.83
N ALA A 60 8.39 -2.85 2.32
CA ALA A 60 8.00 -2.86 3.73
C ALA A 60 7.36 -4.20 4.15
N ILE A 61 6.51 -4.80 3.31
CA ILE A 61 5.93 -6.14 3.58
C ILE A 61 7.05 -7.18 3.70
N VAL A 62 8.00 -7.18 2.77
CA VAL A 62 9.13 -8.13 2.75
C VAL A 62 9.99 -7.97 4.00
N LEU A 63 10.35 -6.74 4.37
CA LEU A 63 11.14 -6.46 5.58
C LEU A 63 10.43 -6.95 6.86
N VAL A 64 9.13 -6.66 6.98
CA VAL A 64 8.32 -7.11 8.12
C VAL A 64 8.29 -8.63 8.20
N GLU A 65 8.17 -9.34 7.07
CA GLU A 65 8.06 -10.79 7.09
C GLU A 65 9.41 -11.50 7.30
N ILE A 66 10.50 -11.00 6.70
CA ILE A 66 11.87 -11.53 6.93
C ILE A 66 12.20 -11.47 8.43
N SER A 67 11.82 -10.39 9.11
CA SER A 67 12.05 -10.23 10.56
C SER A 67 11.32 -11.29 11.41
N ARG A 68 10.31 -11.98 10.86
CA ARG A 68 9.46 -12.94 11.57
C ARG A 68 9.83 -14.41 11.36
N LYS A 69 10.90 -14.72 10.61
CA LYS A 69 11.34 -16.10 10.30
C LYS A 69 10.23 -17.01 9.74
N GLY A 70 9.15 -16.45 9.22
CA GLY A 70 8.02 -17.17 8.63
C GLY A 70 8.10 -17.16 7.10
N ARG A 71 8.02 -18.34 6.47
CA ARG A 71 7.85 -18.45 5.02
C ARG A 71 6.38 -18.22 4.66
N SER A 72 5.96 -16.97 4.60
CA SER A 72 4.63 -16.59 4.13
C SER A 72 4.64 -16.34 2.63
N LEU A 73 3.59 -16.81 1.94
CA LEU A 73 3.34 -16.52 0.53
C LEU A 73 3.33 -15.01 0.23
N LEU A 74 3.10 -14.17 1.24
CA LEU A 74 3.10 -12.70 1.13
C LEU A 74 4.46 -12.11 0.73
N VAL A 75 5.58 -12.76 1.08
CA VAL A 75 6.94 -12.31 0.68
C VAL A 75 7.16 -12.46 -0.82
N VAL A 76 6.49 -13.43 -1.44
CA VAL A 76 6.58 -13.68 -2.88
C VAL A 76 5.51 -12.86 -3.60
N ALA A 77 4.28 -12.83 -3.07
CA ALA A 77 3.16 -12.12 -3.66
C ALA A 77 3.37 -10.61 -3.75
N ALA A 78 3.88 -9.95 -2.70
CA ALA A 78 4.07 -8.49 -2.70
C ALA A 78 5.03 -7.98 -3.80
N PRO A 79 6.25 -8.52 -3.96
CA PRO A 79 7.13 -8.12 -5.06
C PRO A 79 6.61 -8.56 -6.43
N LEU A 80 5.93 -9.70 -6.54
CA LEU A 80 5.26 -10.10 -7.80
C LEU A 80 4.21 -9.08 -8.23
N LEU A 81 3.34 -8.65 -7.31
CA LEU A 81 2.34 -7.61 -7.56
C LEU A 81 2.97 -6.27 -7.96
N ALA A 82 4.06 -5.89 -7.30
CA ALA A 82 4.80 -4.67 -7.64
C ALA A 82 5.56 -4.77 -8.97
N ALA A 83 6.05 -5.96 -9.33
CA ALA A 83 6.68 -6.22 -10.62
C ALA A 83 5.64 -6.24 -11.75
N SER A 84 4.46 -6.81 -11.52
CA SER A 84 3.35 -6.85 -12.48
C SER A 84 2.55 -5.54 -12.54
N HIS A 85 3.15 -4.40 -12.16
CA HIS A 85 2.43 -3.14 -12.02
C HIS A 85 1.90 -2.61 -13.36
N PRO A 86 0.64 -2.13 -13.44
CA PRO A 86 -0.01 -1.66 -14.66
C PRO A 86 0.74 -0.58 -15.42
N ALA A 87 1.54 0.24 -14.73
CA ALA A 87 2.38 1.26 -15.33
C ALA A 87 3.34 0.75 -16.42
N TRP A 88 3.65 -0.55 -16.45
CA TRP A 88 4.54 -1.16 -17.45
C TRP A 88 3.85 -1.60 -18.74
N TRP A 89 2.58 -2.01 -18.65
CA TRP A 89 1.91 -2.75 -19.75
C TRP A 89 0.63 -2.10 -20.22
N ILE A 90 0.01 -1.24 -19.40
CA ILE A 90 -1.21 -0.53 -19.77
C ILE A 90 -0.83 0.81 -20.37
N GLU A 91 -1.07 0.93 -21.67
CA GLU A 91 -0.89 2.17 -22.40
C GLU A 91 -1.84 3.25 -21.84
N PRO A 92 -1.34 4.48 -21.62
CA PRO A 92 -2.18 5.57 -21.14
C PRO A 92 -3.26 5.88 -22.18
N ARG A 93 -4.52 5.61 -21.83
CA ARG A 93 -5.68 5.94 -22.67
C ARG A 93 -6.55 6.95 -21.95
N TYR A 94 -6.78 8.07 -22.63
CA TYR A 94 -7.70 9.10 -22.19
C TYR A 94 -9.14 8.66 -22.47
N ALA A 95 -9.99 8.70 -21.45
CA ALA A 95 -11.43 8.48 -21.58
C ALA A 95 -12.18 9.83 -21.52
N PRO A 96 -13.38 9.92 -22.13
CA PRO A 96 -14.15 11.17 -22.23
C PRO A 96 -14.62 11.74 -20.88
N ASP A 97 -14.61 10.93 -19.83
CA ASP A 97 -14.92 11.29 -18.45
C ASP A 97 -13.69 11.70 -17.62
N CYS A 98 -12.56 11.97 -18.28
CA CYS A 98 -11.28 12.32 -17.63
C CYS A 98 -10.66 11.17 -16.80
N THR A 99 -11.06 9.92 -17.05
CA THR A 99 -10.46 8.74 -16.42
C THR A 99 -9.29 8.20 -17.23
N PHE A 100 -8.38 7.50 -16.55
CA PHE A 100 -7.19 6.90 -17.14
C PHE A 100 -7.02 5.49 -16.59
N ALA A 101 -7.24 4.49 -17.45
CA ALA A 101 -7.21 3.07 -17.05
C ALA A 101 -5.88 2.64 -16.40
N ASN A 102 -4.75 3.19 -16.86
CA ASN A 102 -3.44 2.92 -16.27
C ASN A 102 -3.29 3.51 -14.86
N VAL A 103 -3.90 4.67 -14.58
CA VAL A 103 -3.89 5.29 -13.26
C VAL A 103 -4.77 4.49 -12.30
N GLU A 104 -6.00 4.17 -12.69
CA GLU A 104 -6.93 3.39 -11.87
C GLU A 104 -6.39 2.00 -11.54
N ALA A 105 -5.84 1.30 -12.54
CA ALA A 105 -5.21 0.01 -12.31
C ALA A 105 -4.01 0.11 -11.35
N SER A 106 -3.19 1.16 -11.48
CA SER A 106 -2.06 1.41 -10.58
C SER A 106 -2.51 1.69 -9.14
N GLN A 107 -3.60 2.45 -8.96
CA GLN A 107 -4.21 2.71 -7.66
C GLN A 107 -4.73 1.41 -7.02
N LEU A 108 -5.33 0.52 -7.82
CA LEU A 108 -5.83 -0.77 -7.35
C LEU A 108 -4.69 -1.67 -6.84
N VAL A 109 -3.59 -1.79 -7.59
CA VAL A 109 -2.41 -2.58 -7.14
C VAL A 109 -1.86 -2.02 -5.83
N PHE A 110 -1.73 -0.70 -5.74
CA PHE A 110 -1.28 -0.05 -4.52
C PHE A 110 -2.21 -0.31 -3.33
N ALA A 111 -3.53 -0.22 -3.53
CA ALA A 111 -4.52 -0.51 -2.51
C ALA A 111 -4.43 -1.96 -2.00
N VAL A 112 -4.24 -2.93 -2.90
CA VAL A 112 -4.04 -4.35 -2.55
C VAL A 112 -2.79 -4.53 -1.69
N LEU A 113 -1.66 -3.94 -2.09
CA LEU A 113 -0.42 -4.00 -1.32
C LEU A 113 -0.58 -3.38 0.08
N CYS A 114 -1.30 -2.26 0.17
CA CYS A 114 -1.59 -1.66 1.47
C CYS A 114 -2.50 -2.53 2.34
N ALA A 115 -3.52 -3.17 1.77
CA ALA A 115 -4.35 -4.13 2.50
C ALA A 115 -3.51 -5.31 3.02
N MET A 116 -2.58 -5.84 2.21
CA MET A 116 -1.64 -6.89 2.63
C MET A 116 -0.74 -6.42 3.78
N LEU A 117 -0.20 -5.21 3.70
CA LEU A 117 0.61 -4.62 4.78
C LEU A 117 -0.22 -4.47 6.06
N CYS A 118 -1.44 -3.95 5.98
CA CYS A 118 -2.35 -3.85 7.11
C CYS A 118 -2.64 -5.21 7.75
N TYR A 119 -2.93 -6.23 6.93
CA TYR A 119 -3.14 -7.60 7.41
C TYR A 119 -1.92 -8.12 8.19
N GLN A 120 -0.71 -7.88 7.67
CA GLN A 120 0.53 -8.32 8.32
C GLN A 120 0.79 -7.61 9.66
N LEU A 121 0.43 -6.33 9.76
CA LEU A 121 0.50 -5.57 11.00
C LEU A 121 -0.54 -6.05 12.02
N LEU A 122 -1.77 -6.32 11.59
CA LEU A 122 -2.82 -6.86 12.47
C LEU A 122 -2.48 -8.27 12.98
N ARG A 123 -1.96 -9.15 12.12
CA ARG A 123 -1.53 -10.48 12.51
C ARG A 123 -0.40 -10.43 13.54
N ALA A 124 0.53 -9.48 13.38
CA ALA A 124 1.59 -9.20 14.36
C ALA A 124 1.04 -8.84 15.74
N TRP A 125 0.03 -7.99 15.73
CA TRP A 125 -0.56 -7.46 16.93
C TRP A 125 -1.24 -8.60 17.70
N GLN A 126 -2.00 -9.44 17.00
CA GLN A 126 -2.67 -10.59 17.62
C GLN A 126 -1.68 -11.60 18.22
N SER A 127 -0.55 -11.88 17.57
CA SER A 127 0.46 -12.80 18.12
C SER A 127 1.14 -12.22 19.36
N ALA A 128 1.46 -10.93 19.35
CA ALA A 128 2.04 -10.23 20.51
C ALA A 128 1.09 -10.18 21.71
N VAL A 129 -0.21 -9.96 21.49
CA VAL A 129 -1.23 -9.95 22.55
C VAL A 129 -1.39 -11.34 23.17
N ARG A 130 -1.42 -12.41 22.36
CA ARG A 130 -1.51 -13.80 22.86
C ARG A 130 -0.31 -14.18 23.73
N SER A 131 0.91 -13.86 23.29
CA SER A 131 2.13 -14.15 24.05
C SER A 131 2.12 -13.52 25.46
N ARG A 132 1.59 -12.30 25.61
CA ARG A 132 1.47 -11.64 26.92
C ARG A 132 0.46 -12.32 27.85
N ARG A 133 -0.67 -12.80 27.32
CA ARG A 133 -1.66 -13.51 28.14
C ARG A 133 -1.11 -14.80 28.72
N SER A 134 -0.40 -15.59 27.92
CA SER A 134 0.21 -16.85 28.39
C SER A 134 1.30 -16.64 29.44
N GLY A 135 2.07 -15.56 29.37
CA GLY A 135 3.09 -15.23 30.37
C GLY A 135 2.52 -14.79 31.73
N SER A 136 1.35 -14.15 31.74
CA SER A 136 0.70 -13.68 32.99
C SER A 136 0.13 -14.81 33.84
N THR A 137 -0.25 -15.94 33.23
CA THR A 137 -0.78 -17.11 33.95
C THR A 137 0.30 -18.06 34.48
N GLY A 138 1.55 -17.95 33.99
CA GLY A 138 2.67 -18.78 34.42
C GLY A 138 3.45 -18.27 35.65
N ALA A 139 3.14 -17.06 36.14
CA ALA A 139 3.87 -16.41 37.23
C ALA A 139 3.24 -16.62 38.63
N VAL A 140 2.27 -17.53 38.75
CA VAL A 140 1.70 -17.96 40.04
C VAL A 140 2.16 -19.37 40.35
N ARG A 141 3.43 -19.53 40.74
CA ARG A 141 3.95 -20.70 41.44
C ARG A 141 5.11 -20.28 42.33
#